data_AF-A0A537TWY4-F1
#
_entry.id   AF-A0A537TWY4-F1
#
_cell.length_a   1.000
_cell.length_b   1.000
_cell.length_c   1.000
_cell.angle_alpha   90.00
_cell.angle_beta   90.00
_cell.angle_gamma   90.00
#
_symmetry.space_group_name_H-M   'P 1'
#
loop_
_entity.id
_entity.type
_entity.pdbx_description
1 polymer ?
#
loop_
_entity_poly.entity_id
_entity_poly.type
_entity_poly.pdbx_seq_one_letter_code
_entity_poly.pdbx_strand_id
1 'polypeptide(L)'
;PGRACHEIDLGPVERPRSFWDLADRLVARYGAQRLRPGRERALAYAERWITDRQELDGSWGGIQPPWVWSLIALACRGHGPESPYFSRGLKGWGRFLVEDGDRLRPEACQSPVWDTGLALMALRAAGVAAEEPALERAGRWLLREEVRTRGDWALRLPGVEPGGWAFEYDNDLYPDVDDAAVIAIALNELGLGRAAVDRSCRWLAAMQSRSGGWGAFDVDSDSYWLYEIPFFDFGAVIDPPSVDVTGHAVELLAREPGYEDVVRRGVDYLVREQEDDGSWFGRWGVNYVYGTGAALPALEAAGFAADHPVIRCAVRWLESVQNADGGFGEDCRSYDAGEDGLGWRGRGVSTPSQTAWALLGLVAAGEVGSEAARRAAAWLCDAQRDDGDWDEEHFTGTGFPRDFLIRYHLYRIVWPVLALGRLRKALP
;
A
#
# COMPACT_ATOMS: atom_id res chain seq x y z
N PRO A 1 17.36 6.74 17.75
CA PRO A 1 15.93 6.84 17.36
C PRO A 1 15.55 5.53 16.66
N GLY A 2 14.75 4.70 17.32
CA GLY A 2 14.38 3.36 16.80
C GLY A 2 13.77 3.47 15.41
N ARG A 3 14.17 2.57 14.52
CA ARG A 3 13.61 2.44 13.16
C ARG A 3 12.13 2.12 13.29
N ALA A 4 11.27 3.00 12.80
CA ALA A 4 9.87 3.07 13.21
C ALA A 4 9.02 1.89 12.67
N CYS A 5 9.46 1.22 11.60
CA CYS A 5 8.66 0.19 10.93
C CYS A 5 8.91 -1.25 11.42
N HIS A 6 10.02 -1.54 12.09
CA HIS A 6 10.43 -2.94 12.37
C HIS A 6 10.05 -3.44 13.77
N GLU A 7 9.80 -2.54 14.73
CA GLU A 7 9.64 -2.89 16.15
C GLU A 7 8.18 -2.99 16.60
N ILE A 8 7.26 -3.39 15.72
CA ILE A 8 5.92 -3.81 16.17
C ILE A 8 5.98 -5.31 16.46
N ASP A 9 6.65 -5.67 17.56
CA ASP A 9 6.53 -7.02 18.11
C ASP A 9 5.12 -7.20 18.71
N LEU A 10 4.19 -7.69 17.88
CA LEU A 10 2.84 -8.09 18.28
C LEU A 10 2.80 -9.49 18.92
N GLY A 11 3.98 -10.08 19.23
CA GLY A 11 4.04 -11.31 20.00
C GLY A 11 3.33 -11.18 21.35
N PRO A 12 3.06 -12.29 22.05
CA PRO A 12 2.51 -12.27 23.39
C PRO A 12 3.54 -11.66 24.36
N VAL A 13 3.64 -10.33 24.35
CA VAL A 13 4.40 -9.57 25.33
C VAL A 13 3.71 -9.86 26.67
N GLU A 14 4.44 -10.43 27.62
CA GLU A 14 4.04 -10.38 29.03
C GLU A 14 3.93 -8.90 29.40
N ARG A 15 2.74 -8.31 29.22
CA ARG A 15 2.51 -6.89 29.48
C ARG A 15 2.69 -6.70 30.99
N PRO A 16 3.74 -6.01 31.46
CA PRO A 16 3.84 -5.69 32.88
C PRO A 16 2.61 -4.86 33.21
N ARG A 17 1.88 -5.22 34.29
CA ARG A 17 0.62 -4.59 34.72
C ARG A 17 0.62 -3.09 34.44
N SER A 18 0.03 -2.70 33.33
CA SER A 18 0.26 -1.38 32.74
C SER A 18 -0.80 -0.40 33.25
N PHE A 19 -0.54 0.90 33.04
CA PHE A 19 -1.58 1.93 33.15
C PHE A 19 -2.83 1.54 32.36
N TRP A 20 -2.66 0.90 31.19
CA TRP A 20 -3.74 0.49 30.30
C TRP A 20 -4.56 -0.68 30.84
N ASP A 21 -3.95 -1.64 31.54
CA ASP A 21 -4.71 -2.73 32.20
C ASP A 21 -5.57 -2.19 33.35
N LEU A 22 -5.09 -1.15 34.03
CA LEU A 22 -5.90 -0.45 35.03
C LEU A 22 -7.03 0.33 34.34
N ALA A 23 -6.72 1.08 33.27
CA ALA A 23 -7.71 1.84 32.51
C ALA A 23 -8.82 0.93 31.96
N ASP A 24 -8.48 -0.21 31.36
CA ASP A 24 -9.42 -1.20 30.85
C ASP A 24 -10.35 -1.72 31.96
N ARG A 25 -9.80 -2.12 33.11
CA ARG A 25 -10.59 -2.54 34.27
C ARG A 25 -11.53 -1.45 34.80
N LEU A 26 -11.10 -0.19 34.75
CA LEU A 26 -11.94 0.95 35.13
C LEU A 26 -13.08 1.17 34.12
N VAL A 27 -12.81 1.08 32.82
CA VAL A 27 -13.82 1.15 31.76
C VAL A 27 -14.82 0.00 31.88
N ALA A 28 -14.36 -1.23 32.13
CA ALA A 28 -15.20 -2.39 32.38
C ALA A 28 -16.10 -2.17 33.61
N ARG A 29 -15.54 -1.65 34.71
CA ARG A 29 -16.30 -1.33 35.93
C ARG A 29 -17.37 -0.26 35.69
N TYR A 30 -17.05 0.76 34.89
CA TYR A 30 -18.03 1.77 34.46
C TYR A 30 -19.12 1.13 33.59
N GLY A 31 -18.76 0.25 32.65
CA GLY A 31 -19.68 -0.48 31.78
C GLY A 31 -20.66 -1.39 32.54
N ALA A 32 -20.24 -1.94 33.68
CA ALA A 32 -21.07 -2.77 34.54
C ALA A 32 -22.08 -1.99 35.42
N GLN A 33 -21.97 -0.66 35.51
CA GLN A 33 -22.90 0.15 36.31
C GLN A 33 -24.30 0.18 35.68
N ARG A 34 -25.33 0.30 36.53
CA ARG A 34 -26.74 0.48 36.09
C ARG A 34 -26.97 1.86 35.46
N LEU A 35 -26.38 2.90 36.05
CA LEU A 35 -26.39 4.25 35.50
C LEU A 35 -25.04 4.49 34.83
N ARG A 36 -25.06 4.86 33.55
CA ARG A 36 -23.86 5.10 32.74
C ARG A 36 -23.92 6.53 32.17
N PRO A 37 -23.66 7.57 32.98
CA PRO A 37 -23.79 8.96 32.55
C PRO A 37 -22.92 9.24 31.32
N GLY A 38 -23.50 9.88 30.30
CA GLY A 38 -22.81 10.20 29.05
C GLY A 38 -22.81 9.09 27.98
N ARG A 39 -23.19 7.84 28.32
CA ARG A 39 -23.17 6.70 27.39
C ARG A 39 -24.03 6.93 26.15
N GLU A 40 -25.29 7.33 26.31
CA GLU A 40 -26.17 7.59 25.15
C GLU A 40 -25.64 8.71 24.26
N ARG A 41 -25.00 9.74 24.83
CA ARG A 41 -24.39 10.81 24.04
C ARG A 41 -23.20 10.30 23.23
N ALA A 42 -22.36 9.45 23.83
CA ALA A 42 -21.23 8.82 23.15
C ALA A 42 -21.70 7.86 22.03
N LEU A 43 -22.72 7.03 22.32
CA LEU A 43 -23.31 6.13 21.31
C LEU A 43 -23.95 6.91 20.15
N ALA A 44 -24.68 7.99 20.43
CA ALA A 44 -25.25 8.83 19.38
C ALA A 44 -24.17 9.56 18.56
N TYR A 45 -23.01 9.87 19.15
CA TYR A 45 -21.87 10.40 18.41
C TYR A 45 -21.25 9.34 17.49
N ALA A 46 -21.01 8.13 18.00
CA ALA A 46 -20.48 7.01 17.21
C ALA A 46 -21.44 6.62 16.06
N GLU A 47 -22.74 6.54 16.32
CA GLU A 47 -23.77 6.28 15.31
C GLU A 47 -23.73 7.32 14.19
N ARG A 48 -23.66 8.61 14.53
CA ARG A 48 -23.50 9.67 13.52
C ARG A 48 -22.20 9.55 12.74
N TRP A 49 -21.09 9.30 13.43
CA TRP A 49 -19.78 9.13 12.79
C TRP A 49 -19.82 8.00 11.76
N ILE A 50 -20.46 6.88 12.08
CA ILE A 50 -20.69 5.74 11.17
C ILE A 50 -21.56 6.18 10.00
N THR A 51 -22.72 6.79 10.23
CA THR A 51 -23.62 7.16 9.13
C THR A 51 -23.06 8.24 8.21
N ASP A 52 -22.23 9.14 8.75
CA ASP A 52 -21.60 10.23 7.99
C ASP A 52 -20.45 9.72 7.10
N ARG A 53 -19.95 8.51 7.33
CA ARG A 53 -18.80 7.90 6.64
C ARG A 53 -19.13 6.64 5.83
N GLN A 54 -20.41 6.36 5.61
CA GLN A 54 -20.76 5.27 4.72
C GLN A 54 -20.53 5.69 3.27
N GLU A 55 -19.76 4.89 2.55
CA GLU A 55 -19.45 5.10 1.14
C GLU A 55 -20.64 4.79 0.22
N LEU A 56 -20.51 5.14 -1.06
CA LEU A 56 -21.57 4.97 -2.05
C LEU A 56 -21.88 3.50 -2.32
N ASP A 57 -20.89 2.62 -2.29
CA ASP A 57 -21.07 1.16 -2.40
C ASP A 57 -21.74 0.54 -1.17
N GLY A 58 -21.85 1.30 -0.06
CA GLY A 58 -22.41 0.85 1.21
C GLY A 58 -21.38 0.36 2.22
N SER A 59 -20.11 0.30 1.83
CA SER A 59 -19.00 -0.05 2.71
C SER A 59 -18.66 1.09 3.67
N TRP A 60 -17.69 0.80 4.55
CA TRP A 60 -17.01 1.79 5.36
C TRP A 60 -15.52 1.65 5.08
N GLY A 61 -14.96 2.58 4.32
CA GLY A 61 -13.55 2.56 3.92
C GLY A 61 -13.17 1.45 2.94
N GLY A 62 -14.14 0.84 2.22
CA GLY A 62 -13.84 -0.21 1.24
C GLY A 62 -13.34 -1.54 1.81
N ILE A 63 -13.30 -1.71 3.15
CA ILE A 63 -12.69 -2.86 3.81
C ILE A 63 -13.63 -3.65 4.72
N GLN A 64 -13.44 -4.96 4.77
CA GLN A 64 -14.30 -5.92 5.49
C GLN A 64 -14.53 -5.58 6.98
N PRO A 65 -13.51 -5.27 7.80
CA PRO A 65 -13.71 -5.18 9.25
C PRO A 65 -14.62 -4.02 9.68
N PRO A 66 -14.34 -2.74 9.36
CA PRO A 66 -15.23 -1.65 9.76
C PRO A 66 -16.61 -1.76 9.11
N TRP A 67 -16.74 -2.38 7.93
CA TRP A 67 -18.04 -2.62 7.31
C TRP A 67 -18.92 -3.52 8.18
N VAL A 68 -18.41 -4.70 8.56
CA VAL A 68 -19.16 -5.65 9.40
C VAL A 68 -19.47 -5.04 10.77
N TRP A 69 -18.49 -4.39 11.41
CA TRP A 69 -18.70 -3.79 12.73
C TRP A 69 -19.67 -2.61 12.69
N SER A 70 -19.70 -1.83 11.62
CA SER A 70 -20.66 -0.75 11.42
C SER A 70 -22.08 -1.27 11.27
N LEU A 71 -22.29 -2.36 10.53
CA LEU A 71 -23.60 -3.01 10.45
C LEU A 71 -24.06 -3.54 11.81
N ILE A 72 -23.17 -4.17 12.57
CA ILE A 72 -23.49 -4.66 13.94
C ILE A 72 -23.82 -3.48 14.85
N ALA A 73 -23.06 -2.38 14.79
CA ALA A 73 -23.30 -1.17 15.57
C ALA A 73 -24.67 -0.56 15.23
N LEU A 74 -24.99 -0.41 13.93
CA LEU A 74 -26.29 0.09 13.48
C LEU A 74 -27.45 -0.82 13.93
N ALA A 75 -27.30 -2.15 13.83
CA ALA A 75 -28.30 -3.10 14.34
C ALA A 75 -28.52 -2.94 15.85
N CYS A 76 -27.45 -2.80 16.64
CA CYS A 76 -27.52 -2.53 18.08
C CYS A 76 -28.23 -1.20 18.41
N ARG A 77 -28.23 -0.25 17.46
CA ARG A 77 -28.94 1.04 17.57
C ARG A 77 -30.37 0.99 17.04
N GLY A 78 -30.83 -0.18 16.60
CA GLY A 78 -32.20 -0.40 16.13
C GLY A 78 -32.40 -0.14 14.64
N HIS A 79 -31.32 0.05 13.86
CA HIS A 79 -31.42 0.12 12.41
C HIS A 79 -31.67 -1.29 11.86
N GLY A 80 -32.74 -1.44 11.09
CA GLY A 80 -33.04 -2.66 10.33
C GLY A 80 -33.02 -2.43 8.83
N PRO A 81 -33.58 -3.37 8.02
CA PRO A 81 -33.64 -3.25 6.56
C PRO A 81 -34.31 -1.98 6.02
N GLU A 82 -35.17 -1.34 6.80
CA GLU A 82 -35.82 -0.07 6.44
C GLU A 82 -34.87 1.14 6.57
N SER A 83 -33.75 1.01 7.28
CA SER A 83 -32.75 2.06 7.36
C SER A 83 -31.94 2.11 6.07
N PRO A 84 -31.78 3.29 5.43
CA PRO A 84 -31.01 3.40 4.19
C PRO A 84 -29.56 2.97 4.38
N TYR A 85 -28.94 3.30 5.53
CA TYR A 85 -27.55 2.94 5.83
C TYR A 85 -27.38 1.42 5.96
N PHE A 86 -28.24 0.79 6.76
CA PHE A 86 -28.18 -0.66 6.98
C PHE A 86 -28.50 -1.45 5.69
N SER A 87 -29.55 -1.04 4.95
CA SER A 87 -29.89 -1.69 3.68
C SER A 87 -28.79 -1.54 2.64
N ARG A 88 -28.16 -0.36 2.52
CA ARG A 88 -27.08 -0.15 1.56
C ARG A 88 -25.88 -1.01 1.91
N GLY A 89 -25.47 -1.04 3.18
CA GLY A 89 -24.34 -1.85 3.62
C GLY A 89 -24.56 -3.36 3.42
N LEU A 90 -25.78 -3.87 3.62
CA LEU A 90 -26.08 -5.27 3.30
C LEU A 90 -26.05 -5.56 1.80
N LYS A 91 -26.57 -4.65 0.97
CA LYS A 91 -26.59 -4.83 -0.50
C LYS A 91 -25.19 -4.74 -1.10
N GLY A 92 -24.36 -3.83 -0.58
CA GLY A 92 -23.00 -3.61 -1.07
C GLY A 92 -22.12 -4.84 -0.99
N TRP A 93 -22.31 -5.68 0.05
CA TRP A 93 -21.56 -6.94 0.20
C TRP A 93 -21.65 -7.83 -1.04
N GLY A 94 -22.76 -7.79 -1.78
CA GLY A 94 -22.91 -8.55 -3.01
C GLY A 94 -21.79 -8.28 -4.04
N ARG A 95 -21.23 -7.06 -4.09
CA ARG A 95 -20.14 -6.70 -5.02
C ARG A 95 -18.79 -7.29 -4.63
N PHE A 96 -18.60 -7.63 -3.35
CA PHE A 96 -17.34 -8.13 -2.79
C PHE A 96 -17.34 -9.66 -2.65
N LEU A 97 -18.40 -10.34 -3.10
CA LEU A 97 -18.48 -11.79 -3.08
C LEU A 97 -18.11 -12.33 -4.46
N VAL A 98 -17.04 -13.13 -4.50
CA VAL A 98 -16.56 -13.78 -5.72
C VAL A 98 -17.05 -15.22 -5.74
N GLU A 99 -17.81 -15.57 -6.78
CA GLU A 99 -18.16 -16.95 -7.09
C GLU A 99 -16.92 -17.69 -7.63
N ASP A 100 -16.48 -18.71 -6.90
CA ASP A 100 -15.30 -19.52 -7.22
C ASP A 100 -15.69 -21.00 -7.22
N GLY A 101 -16.26 -21.43 -8.36
CA GLY A 101 -16.79 -22.78 -8.52
C GLY A 101 -17.93 -23.08 -7.56
N ASP A 102 -17.69 -23.98 -6.59
CA ASP A 102 -18.64 -24.35 -5.53
C ASP A 102 -18.51 -23.48 -4.26
N ARG A 103 -17.64 -22.46 -4.29
CA ARG A 103 -17.34 -21.57 -3.15
C ARG A 103 -17.81 -20.15 -3.44
N LEU A 104 -18.10 -19.43 -2.36
CA LEU A 104 -18.29 -17.99 -2.36
C LEU A 104 -17.23 -17.38 -1.45
N ARG A 105 -16.31 -16.61 -2.02
CA ARG A 105 -15.20 -16.00 -1.30
C ARG A 105 -15.45 -14.50 -1.15
N PRO A 106 -15.52 -13.95 0.07
CA PRO A 106 -15.52 -12.51 0.27
C PRO A 106 -14.11 -11.95 0.01
N GLU A 107 -14.06 -10.85 -0.72
CA GLU A 107 -12.87 -10.02 -0.85
C GLU A 107 -12.74 -9.14 0.41
N ALA A 108 -11.50 -8.96 0.87
CA ALA A 108 -11.24 -8.09 2.02
C ALA A 108 -11.34 -6.60 1.65
N CYS A 109 -10.91 -6.28 0.42
CA CYS A 109 -11.01 -5.02 -0.31
C CYS A 109 -10.98 -5.34 -1.81
N GLN A 110 -11.31 -4.37 -2.67
CA GLN A 110 -11.21 -4.49 -4.13
C GLN A 110 -10.15 -3.51 -4.65
N SER A 111 -9.31 -3.93 -5.58
CA SER A 111 -8.14 -3.17 -6.06
C SER A 111 -8.24 -2.52 -7.46
N PRO A 112 -9.42 -2.15 -7.98
CA PRO A 112 -9.59 -1.82 -9.39
C PRO A 112 -8.81 -0.57 -9.83
N VAL A 113 -8.69 0.43 -8.97
CA VAL A 113 -8.02 1.69 -9.30
C VAL A 113 -6.51 1.47 -9.38
N TRP A 114 -5.96 0.84 -8.34
CA TRP A 114 -4.57 0.40 -8.25
C TRP A 114 -4.16 -0.49 -9.44
N ASP A 115 -4.94 -1.53 -9.70
CA ASP A 115 -4.70 -2.49 -10.77
C ASP A 115 -4.72 -1.81 -12.15
N THR A 116 -5.62 -0.86 -12.35
CA THR A 116 -5.71 -0.12 -13.62
C THR A 116 -4.51 0.80 -13.81
N GLY A 117 -4.08 1.51 -12.75
CA GLY A 117 -2.89 2.35 -12.78
C GLY A 117 -1.62 1.57 -13.12
N LEU A 118 -1.39 0.44 -12.43
CA LEU A 118 -0.25 -0.43 -12.71
C LEU A 118 -0.30 -1.05 -14.10
N ALA A 119 -1.46 -1.51 -14.56
CA ALA A 119 -1.62 -2.07 -15.90
C ALA A 119 -1.31 -1.04 -17.00
N LEU A 120 -1.74 0.21 -16.82
CA LEU A 120 -1.40 1.31 -17.74
C LEU A 120 0.11 1.49 -17.83
N MET A 121 0.79 1.62 -16.68
CA MET A 121 2.26 1.78 -16.63
C MET A 121 2.97 0.58 -17.26
N ALA A 122 2.51 -0.63 -16.98
CA ALA A 122 3.07 -1.86 -17.56
C ALA A 122 2.96 -1.87 -19.09
N LEU A 123 1.79 -1.56 -19.64
CA LEU A 123 1.56 -1.52 -21.09
C LEU A 123 2.38 -0.40 -21.77
N ARG A 124 2.48 0.77 -21.14
CA ARG A 124 3.33 1.88 -21.62
C ARG A 124 4.82 1.54 -21.55
N ALA A 125 5.27 0.83 -20.52
CA ALA A 125 6.62 0.26 -20.46
C ALA A 125 6.86 -0.78 -21.57
N ALA A 126 5.88 -1.62 -21.86
CA ALA A 126 5.92 -2.60 -22.95
C ALA A 126 5.82 -1.98 -24.36
N GLY A 127 5.65 -0.66 -24.48
CA GLY A 127 5.69 0.09 -25.74
C GLY A 127 4.35 0.22 -26.46
N VAL A 128 3.24 -0.08 -25.78
CA VAL A 128 1.89 0.25 -26.30
C VAL A 128 1.76 1.76 -26.39
N ALA A 129 1.25 2.28 -27.52
CA ALA A 129 1.09 3.70 -27.76
C ALA A 129 0.11 4.35 -26.77
N ALA A 130 0.32 5.61 -26.38
CA ALA A 130 -0.55 6.31 -25.43
C ALA A 130 -1.98 6.50 -26.00
N GLU A 131 -2.07 6.59 -27.32
CA GLU A 131 -3.29 6.77 -28.09
C GLU A 131 -4.08 5.47 -28.29
N GLU A 132 -3.55 4.33 -27.80
CA GLU A 132 -4.25 3.05 -27.87
C GLU A 132 -5.62 3.18 -27.20
N PRO A 133 -6.74 2.86 -27.89
CA PRO A 133 -8.09 3.11 -27.36
C PRO A 133 -8.35 2.48 -26.00
N ALA A 134 -7.70 1.36 -25.65
CA ALA A 134 -7.82 0.76 -24.33
C ALA A 134 -7.20 1.64 -23.23
N LEU A 135 -5.99 2.18 -23.45
CA LEU A 135 -5.32 3.05 -22.49
C LEU A 135 -6.04 4.38 -22.35
N GLU A 136 -6.54 4.95 -23.45
CA GLU A 136 -7.32 6.20 -23.40
C GLU A 136 -8.60 6.02 -22.57
N ARG A 137 -9.32 4.89 -22.74
CA ARG A 137 -10.51 4.58 -21.92
C ARG A 137 -10.17 4.41 -20.45
N ALA A 138 -9.08 3.70 -20.14
CA ALA A 138 -8.62 3.49 -18.76
C ALA A 138 -8.19 4.81 -18.12
N GLY A 139 -7.39 5.64 -18.79
CA GLY A 139 -6.98 6.96 -18.29
C GLY A 139 -8.18 7.89 -18.06
N ARG A 140 -9.16 7.92 -18.98
CA ARG A 140 -10.40 8.68 -18.77
C ARG A 140 -11.27 8.12 -17.63
N TRP A 141 -11.21 6.81 -17.37
CA TRP A 141 -11.88 6.23 -16.22
C TRP A 141 -11.21 6.68 -14.93
N LEU A 142 -9.87 6.56 -14.81
CA LEU A 142 -9.13 7.08 -13.66
C LEU A 142 -9.39 8.57 -13.40
N LEU A 143 -9.52 9.41 -14.44
CA LEU A 143 -9.88 10.82 -14.26
C LEU A 143 -11.28 11.04 -13.66
N ARG A 144 -12.20 10.09 -13.81
CA ARG A 144 -13.51 10.14 -13.15
C ARG A 144 -13.45 9.67 -11.71
N GLU A 145 -12.51 8.78 -11.38
CA GLU A 145 -12.26 8.27 -10.03
C GLU A 145 -11.43 9.24 -9.17
N GLU A 146 -11.04 10.41 -9.69
CA GLU A 146 -10.33 11.41 -8.87
C GLU A 146 -11.23 11.89 -7.72
N VAL A 147 -10.76 11.72 -6.49
CA VAL A 147 -11.49 12.13 -5.29
C VAL A 147 -11.43 13.66 -5.16
N ARG A 148 -12.62 14.29 -5.26
CA ARG A 148 -12.81 15.75 -5.14
C ARG A 148 -13.39 16.18 -3.79
N THR A 149 -13.65 15.23 -2.91
CA THR A 149 -14.24 15.41 -1.58
C THR A 149 -13.17 15.38 -0.49
N ARG A 150 -13.51 15.92 0.68
CA ARG A 150 -12.61 15.91 1.85
C ARG A 150 -12.94 14.69 2.70
N GLY A 151 -11.95 13.81 2.84
CA GLY A 151 -11.97 12.66 3.72
C GLY A 151 -11.49 12.96 5.14
N ASP A 152 -11.25 11.91 5.93
CA ASP A 152 -10.78 12.05 7.31
C ASP A 152 -9.38 12.67 7.41
N TRP A 153 -8.52 12.53 6.38
CA TRP A 153 -7.23 13.21 6.25
C TRP A 153 -7.34 14.74 6.42
N ALA A 154 -8.48 15.32 6.05
CA ALA A 154 -8.72 16.76 6.14
C ALA A 154 -8.90 17.24 7.61
N LEU A 155 -9.04 16.34 8.58
CA LEU A 155 -9.02 16.68 10.01
C LEU A 155 -7.66 17.27 10.42
N ARG A 156 -6.56 16.77 9.84
CA ARG A 156 -5.21 17.32 10.05
C ARG A 156 -4.85 18.39 9.03
N LEU A 157 -5.43 18.32 7.83
CA LEU A 157 -5.14 19.23 6.72
C LEU A 157 -6.40 19.97 6.19
N PRO A 158 -7.11 20.76 7.02
CA PRO A 158 -8.41 21.34 6.64
C PRO A 158 -8.31 22.41 5.54
N GLY A 159 -7.12 22.91 5.23
CA GLY A 159 -6.87 23.91 4.19
C GLY A 159 -6.51 23.33 2.82
N VAL A 160 -6.26 22.03 2.74
CA VAL A 160 -5.71 21.41 1.52
C VAL A 160 -6.84 21.07 0.54
N GLU A 161 -6.55 21.22 -0.74
CA GLU A 161 -7.44 20.82 -1.84
C GLU A 161 -7.35 19.29 -2.02
N PRO A 162 -8.47 18.56 -2.11
CA PRO A 162 -8.45 17.14 -2.49
C PRO A 162 -7.81 16.94 -3.87
N GLY A 163 -7.08 15.84 -4.04
CA GLY A 163 -6.46 15.48 -5.31
C GLY A 163 -5.93 14.04 -5.35
N GLY A 164 -6.46 13.17 -4.50
CA GLY A 164 -6.07 11.76 -4.44
C GLY A 164 -7.02 10.86 -5.19
N TRP A 165 -6.74 9.57 -5.14
CA TRP A 165 -7.58 8.48 -5.58
C TRP A 165 -7.66 7.48 -4.44
N ALA A 166 -8.71 6.67 -4.44
CA ALA A 166 -8.81 5.54 -3.53
C ALA A 166 -8.51 4.24 -4.26
N PHE A 167 -8.18 3.21 -3.50
CA PHE A 167 -7.92 1.86 -3.99
C PHE A 167 -9.15 1.18 -4.65
N GLU A 168 -10.33 1.35 -4.04
CA GLU A 168 -11.62 0.80 -4.49
C GLU A 168 -12.34 1.67 -5.53
N TYR A 169 -13.49 1.19 -6.03
CA TYR A 169 -14.39 1.96 -6.91
C TYR A 169 -15.07 3.15 -6.22
N ASP A 170 -15.45 3.01 -4.96
CA ASP A 170 -16.34 3.92 -4.25
C ASP A 170 -15.80 4.10 -2.82
N ASN A 171 -14.82 4.98 -2.63
CA ASN A 171 -14.17 5.18 -1.33
C ASN A 171 -13.63 6.63 -1.15
N ASP A 172 -14.49 7.59 -1.44
CA ASP A 172 -14.18 9.02 -1.58
C ASP A 172 -13.71 9.70 -0.27
N LEU A 173 -13.92 9.06 0.89
CA LEU A 173 -13.47 9.58 2.19
C LEU A 173 -12.09 9.08 2.59
N TYR A 174 -11.56 8.08 1.88
CA TYR A 174 -10.27 7.45 2.19
C TYR A 174 -9.39 7.31 0.95
N PRO A 175 -9.11 8.40 0.20
CA PRO A 175 -8.05 8.36 -0.80
C PRO A 175 -6.70 8.10 -0.12
N ASP A 176 -5.84 7.36 -0.80
CA ASP A 176 -4.51 6.99 -0.29
C ASP A 176 -3.38 7.56 -1.15
N VAL A 177 -2.20 7.63 -0.53
CA VAL A 177 -0.99 8.21 -1.10
C VAL A 177 -0.43 7.36 -2.25
N ASP A 178 -0.53 6.04 -2.16
CA ASP A 178 0.03 5.13 -3.17
C ASP A 178 -0.74 5.24 -4.48
N ASP A 179 -2.06 5.12 -4.45
CA ASP A 179 -2.92 5.30 -5.61
C ASP A 179 -2.78 6.71 -6.18
N ALA A 180 -2.74 7.74 -5.33
CA ALA A 180 -2.53 9.11 -5.78
C ALA A 180 -1.21 9.31 -6.54
N ALA A 181 -0.14 8.65 -6.11
CA ALA A 181 1.16 8.70 -6.78
C ALA A 181 1.17 7.90 -8.08
N VAL A 182 0.77 6.62 -8.03
CA VAL A 182 0.82 5.69 -9.16
C VAL A 182 -0.09 6.13 -10.30
N ILE A 183 -1.31 6.59 -10.01
CA ILE A 183 -2.24 7.05 -11.03
C ILE A 183 -1.76 8.34 -11.67
N ALA A 184 -1.19 9.26 -10.89
CA ALA A 184 -0.61 10.47 -11.45
C ALA A 184 0.58 10.17 -12.38
N ILE A 185 1.42 9.18 -12.04
CA ILE A 185 2.47 8.67 -12.94
C ILE A 185 1.85 8.09 -14.22
N ALA A 186 0.85 7.20 -14.09
CA ALA A 186 0.18 6.58 -15.22
C ALA A 186 -0.47 7.63 -16.17
N LEU A 187 -1.15 8.63 -15.61
CA LEU A 187 -1.77 9.72 -16.36
C LEU A 187 -0.72 10.60 -17.07
N ASN A 188 0.40 10.88 -16.43
CA ASN A 188 1.54 11.57 -17.04
C ASN A 188 2.09 10.77 -18.24
N GLU A 189 2.23 9.45 -18.14
CA GLU A 189 2.70 8.61 -19.25
C GLU A 189 1.76 8.56 -20.47
N LEU A 190 0.47 8.88 -20.25
CA LEU A 190 -0.54 9.05 -21.29
C LEU A 190 -0.65 10.49 -21.79
N GLY A 191 -0.03 11.47 -21.14
CA GLY A 191 -0.22 12.89 -21.42
C GLY A 191 -1.66 13.37 -21.15
N LEU A 192 -2.36 12.72 -20.22
CA LEU A 192 -3.76 13.01 -19.90
C LEU A 192 -3.86 13.68 -18.52
N GLY A 193 -4.86 14.56 -18.36
CA GLY A 193 -5.28 14.98 -17.02
C GLY A 193 -4.30 15.84 -16.23
N ARG A 194 -3.47 16.68 -16.89
CA ARG A 194 -2.48 17.56 -16.22
C ARG A 194 -3.02 18.28 -14.98
N ALA A 195 -4.24 18.78 -15.03
CA ALA A 195 -4.85 19.47 -13.89
C ALA A 195 -5.11 18.52 -12.68
N ALA A 196 -5.44 17.25 -12.93
CA ALA A 196 -5.59 16.24 -11.88
C ALA A 196 -4.22 15.85 -11.31
N VAL A 197 -3.22 15.64 -12.16
CA VAL A 197 -1.82 15.39 -11.74
C VAL A 197 -1.29 16.55 -10.87
N ASP A 198 -1.52 17.80 -11.26
CA ASP A 198 -1.13 18.98 -10.48
C ASP A 198 -1.75 18.99 -9.09
N ARG A 199 -3.01 18.56 -8.98
CA ARG A 199 -3.73 18.47 -7.70
C ARG A 199 -3.19 17.32 -6.85
N SER A 200 -2.92 16.16 -7.47
CA SER A 200 -2.25 15.05 -6.80
C SER A 200 -0.93 15.48 -6.19
N CYS A 201 -0.07 16.12 -6.97
CA CYS A 201 1.24 16.56 -6.48
C CYS A 201 1.12 17.54 -5.31
N ARG A 202 0.18 18.49 -5.37
CA ARG A 202 -0.09 19.41 -4.25
C ARG A 202 -0.64 18.70 -3.01
N TRP A 203 -1.54 17.73 -3.20
CA TRP A 203 -2.12 16.93 -2.13
C TRP A 203 -1.04 16.06 -1.47
N LEU A 204 -0.28 15.30 -2.26
CA LEU A 204 0.86 14.49 -1.81
C LEU A 204 1.90 15.33 -1.06
N ALA A 205 2.29 16.49 -1.59
CA ALA A 205 3.24 17.38 -0.92
C ALA A 205 2.74 17.85 0.46
N ALA A 206 1.43 18.04 0.62
CA ALA A 206 0.83 18.38 1.91
C ALA A 206 0.65 17.17 2.85
N MET A 207 0.47 15.98 2.29
CA MET A 207 0.34 14.72 3.02
C MET A 207 1.67 14.18 3.57
N GLN A 208 2.80 14.85 3.32
CA GLN A 208 4.09 14.43 3.85
C GLN A 208 4.16 14.61 5.37
N SER A 209 4.49 13.54 6.08
CA SER A 209 4.67 13.59 7.53
C SER A 209 5.97 14.30 7.92
N ARG A 210 6.07 14.73 9.18
CA ARG A 210 7.24 15.48 9.69
C ARG A 210 8.56 14.70 9.60
N SER A 211 8.48 13.36 9.57
CA SER A 211 9.63 12.47 9.38
C SER A 211 10.24 12.55 7.98
N GLY A 212 9.53 13.15 7.01
CA GLY A 212 9.86 13.20 5.60
C GLY A 212 9.22 12.08 4.77
N GLY A 213 8.69 11.03 5.39
CA GLY A 213 7.98 9.97 4.67
C GLY A 213 6.48 10.21 4.58
N TRP A 214 5.78 9.27 3.94
CA TRP A 214 4.32 9.22 3.84
C TRP A 214 3.76 7.94 4.43
N GLY A 215 2.68 8.07 5.19
CA GLY A 215 1.74 6.98 5.49
C GLY A 215 0.76 6.80 4.33
N ALA A 216 -0.08 5.77 4.37
CA ALA A 216 -1.02 5.49 3.30
C ALA A 216 -2.17 6.51 3.24
N PHE A 217 -2.76 6.88 4.38
CA PHE A 217 -4.01 7.66 4.43
C PHE A 217 -3.89 8.97 5.22
N ASP A 218 -2.96 9.07 6.18
CA ASP A 218 -2.92 10.19 7.14
C ASP A 218 -1.52 10.79 7.36
N VAL A 219 -1.49 12.04 7.81
CA VAL A 219 -0.26 12.75 8.22
C VAL A 219 0.03 12.54 9.69
N ASP A 220 1.28 12.19 10.03
CA ASP A 220 1.75 12.03 11.41
C ASP A 220 0.83 11.10 12.23
N SER A 221 0.42 9.97 11.63
CA SER A 221 -0.30 8.88 12.30
C SER A 221 0.71 7.93 12.96
N ASP A 222 1.52 8.47 13.88
CA ASP A 222 2.68 7.82 14.52
C ASP A 222 2.52 7.67 16.04
N SER A 223 1.29 7.58 16.53
CA SER A 223 0.96 7.44 17.96
C SER A 223 1.15 6.00 18.47
N TYR A 224 2.40 5.53 18.53
CA TYR A 224 2.76 4.16 18.91
C TYR A 224 2.24 3.70 20.28
N TRP A 225 1.98 4.62 21.22
CA TRP A 225 1.40 4.28 22.53
C TRP A 225 0.01 3.61 22.41
N LEU A 226 -0.67 3.73 21.27
CA LEU A 226 -1.94 3.04 21.03
C LEU A 226 -1.77 1.51 21.11
N TYR A 227 -0.67 0.92 20.64
CA TYR A 227 -0.42 -0.52 20.75
C TYR A 227 -0.37 -1.04 22.20
N GLU A 228 -0.20 -0.17 23.18
CA GLU A 228 -0.23 -0.55 24.59
C GLU A 228 -1.67 -0.82 25.11
N ILE A 229 -2.70 -0.34 24.41
CA ILE A 229 -4.11 -0.56 24.76
C ILE A 229 -4.48 -2.04 24.48
N PRO A 230 -5.15 -2.75 25.41
CA PRO A 230 -5.48 -4.17 25.25
C PRO A 230 -6.28 -4.53 23.99
N PHE A 231 -7.13 -3.64 23.49
CA PHE A 231 -7.95 -3.87 22.30
C PHE A 231 -7.14 -3.92 20.99
N PHE A 232 -5.94 -3.33 20.98
CA PHE A 232 -5.08 -3.23 19.81
C PHE A 232 -4.04 -4.35 19.83
N ASP A 233 -4.52 -5.59 19.82
CA ASP A 233 -3.73 -6.83 19.87
C ASP A 233 -3.64 -7.58 18.52
N PHE A 234 -4.18 -6.99 17.45
CA PHE A 234 -4.14 -7.53 16.09
C PHE A 234 -3.89 -6.43 15.07
N GLY A 235 -2.96 -6.67 14.15
CA GLY A 235 -2.70 -5.83 12.98
C GLY A 235 -2.07 -4.47 13.31
N ALA A 236 -2.01 -3.61 12.30
CA ALA A 236 -1.56 -2.24 12.46
C ALA A 236 -2.74 -1.32 12.84
N VAL A 237 -2.58 -0.51 13.89
CA VAL A 237 -3.64 0.36 14.43
C VAL A 237 -3.38 1.85 14.20
N ILE A 238 -2.23 2.15 13.61
CA ILE A 238 -1.79 3.47 13.19
C ILE A 238 -1.21 3.36 11.77
N ASP A 239 -1.00 4.52 11.14
CA ASP A 239 -0.51 4.63 9.75
C ASP A 239 0.79 5.46 9.69
N PRO A 240 1.89 4.97 10.30
CA PRO A 240 3.15 5.70 10.27
C PRO A 240 3.73 5.66 8.84
N PRO A 241 4.58 6.63 8.50
CA PRO A 241 5.27 6.61 7.23
C PRO A 241 6.03 5.33 6.95
N SER A 242 6.00 4.88 5.69
CA SER A 242 6.65 3.65 5.21
C SER A 242 7.45 3.87 3.92
N VAL A 243 8.42 2.98 3.65
CA VAL A 243 9.38 3.12 2.54
C VAL A 243 8.70 3.02 1.19
N ASP A 244 7.85 2.01 1.01
CA ASP A 244 7.12 1.77 -0.24
C ASP A 244 6.26 2.96 -0.63
N VAL A 245 5.43 3.46 0.30
CA VAL A 245 4.58 4.63 0.07
C VAL A 245 5.40 5.89 -0.22
N THR A 246 6.47 6.08 0.55
CA THR A 246 7.41 7.19 0.32
C THR A 246 8.10 7.06 -1.05
N GLY A 247 8.43 5.84 -1.46
CA GLY A 247 9.04 5.54 -2.75
C GLY A 247 8.16 5.99 -3.91
N HIS A 248 6.89 5.59 -3.93
CA HIS A 248 5.96 6.01 -4.99
C HIS A 248 5.74 7.52 -5.03
N ALA A 249 5.56 8.16 -3.85
CA ALA A 249 5.40 9.61 -3.77
C ALA A 249 6.64 10.37 -4.29
N VAL A 250 7.84 9.92 -3.93
CA VAL A 250 9.10 10.49 -4.42
C VAL A 250 9.28 10.25 -5.92
N GLU A 251 8.95 9.04 -6.41
CA GLU A 251 9.05 8.70 -7.83
C GLU A 251 8.20 9.63 -8.71
N LEU A 252 7.02 10.04 -8.25
CA LEU A 252 6.21 11.06 -8.93
C LEU A 252 6.81 12.46 -8.75
N LEU A 253 6.97 12.91 -7.51
CA LEU A 253 7.27 14.31 -7.20
C LEU A 253 8.65 14.74 -7.71
N ALA A 254 9.62 13.81 -7.80
CA ALA A 254 10.94 14.11 -8.36
C ALA A 254 10.91 14.46 -9.86
N ARG A 255 9.85 14.07 -10.58
CA ARG A 255 9.65 14.36 -12.01
C ARG A 255 8.84 15.64 -12.24
N GLU A 256 8.39 16.29 -11.16
CA GLU A 256 7.53 17.47 -11.20
C GLU A 256 8.25 18.69 -10.62
N PRO A 257 8.17 19.87 -11.25
CA PRO A 257 8.90 21.04 -10.79
C PRO A 257 8.29 21.64 -9.52
N GLY A 258 9.14 22.20 -8.64
CA GLY A 258 8.69 22.95 -7.46
C GLY A 258 8.46 22.11 -6.20
N TYR A 259 8.87 20.85 -6.21
CA TYR A 259 8.79 19.93 -5.06
C TYR A 259 10.17 19.49 -4.54
N GLU A 260 11.24 20.20 -4.89
CA GLU A 260 12.63 19.80 -4.59
C GLU A 260 12.85 19.60 -3.08
N ASP A 261 12.31 20.47 -2.23
CA ASP A 261 12.40 20.34 -0.78
C ASP A 261 11.58 19.18 -0.20
N VAL A 262 10.46 18.83 -0.83
CA VAL A 262 9.60 17.70 -0.44
C VAL A 262 10.29 16.40 -0.80
N VAL A 263 10.81 16.31 -2.04
CA VAL A 263 11.59 15.19 -2.56
C VAL A 263 12.83 14.95 -1.71
N ARG A 264 13.60 16.00 -1.39
CA ARG A 264 14.79 15.88 -0.53
C ARG A 264 14.45 15.25 0.83
N ARG A 265 13.36 15.67 1.48
CA ARG A 265 12.94 15.07 2.76
C ARG A 265 12.49 13.61 2.62
N GLY A 266 11.84 13.26 1.51
CA GLY A 266 11.47 11.88 1.20
C GLY A 266 12.69 11.00 0.99
N VAL A 267 13.67 11.47 0.24
CA VAL A 267 14.97 10.82 0.07
C VAL A 267 15.70 10.66 1.41
N ASP A 268 15.76 11.72 2.23
CA ASP A 268 16.38 11.66 3.57
C ASP A 268 15.69 10.61 4.48
N TYR A 269 14.37 10.43 4.31
CA TYR A 269 13.62 9.36 4.96
C TYR A 269 14.06 7.99 4.42
N LEU A 270 14.05 7.77 3.10
CA LEU A 270 14.46 6.50 2.49
C LEU A 270 15.88 6.10 2.90
N VAL A 271 16.85 7.02 2.83
CA VAL A 271 18.24 6.74 3.23
C VAL A 271 18.34 6.33 4.71
N ARG A 272 17.52 6.94 5.58
CA ARG A 272 17.53 6.63 7.02
C ARG A 272 16.88 5.28 7.34
N GLU A 273 15.87 4.88 6.58
CA GLU A 273 15.18 3.60 6.76
C GLU A 273 15.87 2.42 6.04
N GLN A 274 17.01 2.65 5.36
CA GLN A 274 17.78 1.56 4.79
C GLN A 274 18.34 0.66 5.90
N GLU A 275 18.18 -0.65 5.74
CA GLU A 275 18.71 -1.65 6.64
C GLU A 275 20.23 -1.78 6.49
N ASP A 276 20.88 -2.37 7.50
CA ASP A 276 22.34 -2.51 7.52
C ASP A 276 22.86 -3.41 6.38
N ASP A 277 22.02 -4.34 5.91
CA ASP A 277 22.31 -5.21 4.77
C ASP A 277 22.08 -4.53 3.40
N GLY A 278 21.50 -3.32 3.39
CA GLY A 278 21.21 -2.53 2.20
C GLY A 278 19.78 -2.62 1.69
N SER A 279 18.95 -3.49 2.27
CA SER A 279 17.54 -3.64 1.90
C SER A 279 16.64 -2.58 2.52
N TRP A 280 15.37 -2.54 2.09
CA TRP A 280 14.32 -1.79 2.76
C TRP A 280 13.09 -2.65 3.00
N PHE A 281 12.43 -2.44 4.14
CA PHE A 281 11.21 -3.15 4.51
C PHE A 281 10.02 -2.77 3.63
N GLY A 282 9.22 -3.76 3.24
CA GLY A 282 7.99 -3.59 2.49
C GLY A 282 6.78 -3.65 3.41
N ARG A 283 6.07 -2.54 3.61
CA ARG A 283 4.90 -2.45 4.48
C ARG A 283 3.65 -3.05 3.84
N TRP A 284 3.50 -2.90 2.53
CA TRP A 284 2.30 -3.31 1.77
C TRP A 284 2.53 -4.43 0.76
N GLY A 285 3.79 -4.82 0.53
CA GLY A 285 4.18 -5.97 -0.31
C GLY A 285 5.29 -6.77 0.36
N VAL A 286 5.28 -8.08 0.16
CA VAL A 286 6.16 -9.06 0.82
C VAL A 286 7.54 -9.07 0.15
N ASN A 287 8.63 -8.71 0.84
CA ASN A 287 8.77 -7.80 1.96
C ASN A 287 9.98 -6.91 1.61
N TYR A 288 11.19 -7.36 1.91
CA TYR A 288 12.41 -6.62 1.63
C TYR A 288 12.70 -6.49 0.13
N VAL A 289 12.31 -7.49 -0.69
CA VAL A 289 12.41 -7.41 -2.15
C VAL A 289 11.46 -6.33 -2.68
N TYR A 290 10.25 -6.24 -2.13
CA TYR A 290 9.28 -5.20 -2.50
C TYR A 290 9.75 -3.80 -2.08
N GLY A 291 10.10 -3.60 -0.80
CA GLY A 291 10.56 -2.31 -0.30
C GLY A 291 11.80 -1.80 -1.03
N THR A 292 12.76 -2.69 -1.32
CA THR A 292 13.95 -2.35 -2.12
C THR A 292 13.59 -2.04 -3.58
N GLY A 293 12.66 -2.80 -4.16
CA GLY A 293 12.13 -2.58 -5.52
C GLY A 293 11.35 -1.27 -5.67
N ALA A 294 10.78 -0.73 -4.59
CA ALA A 294 10.11 0.58 -4.56
C ALA A 294 11.08 1.75 -4.28
N ALA A 295 12.05 1.56 -3.38
CA ALA A 295 13.01 2.59 -3.01
C ALA A 295 13.98 2.94 -4.15
N LEU A 296 14.47 1.95 -4.90
CA LEU A 296 15.47 2.17 -5.96
C LEU A 296 14.96 3.05 -7.12
N PRO A 297 13.75 2.82 -7.69
CA PRO A 297 13.15 3.73 -8.67
C PRO A 297 12.96 5.16 -8.16
N ALA A 298 12.59 5.31 -6.88
CA ALA A 298 12.42 6.63 -6.27
C ALA A 298 13.75 7.40 -6.18
N LEU A 299 14.82 6.72 -5.77
CA LEU A 299 16.16 7.30 -5.70
C LEU A 299 16.71 7.63 -7.10
N GLU A 300 16.46 6.79 -8.10
CA GLU A 300 16.78 7.06 -9.51
C GLU A 300 16.06 8.31 -10.00
N ALA A 301 14.74 8.42 -9.78
CA ALA A 301 13.95 9.58 -10.15
C ALA A 301 14.45 10.87 -9.47
N ALA A 302 14.93 10.76 -8.23
CA ALA A 302 15.54 11.86 -7.48
C ALA A 302 16.98 12.19 -7.91
N GLY A 303 17.55 11.48 -8.89
CA GLY A 303 18.86 11.76 -9.47
C GLY A 303 20.05 11.15 -8.72
N PHE A 304 19.85 10.08 -7.94
CA PHE A 304 20.96 9.36 -7.33
C PHE A 304 21.82 8.70 -8.39
N ALA A 305 23.13 8.84 -8.26
CA ALA A 305 24.08 8.15 -9.13
C ALA A 305 24.08 6.64 -8.83
N ALA A 306 24.21 5.82 -9.88
CA ALA A 306 24.27 4.36 -9.77
C ALA A 306 25.44 3.84 -8.89
N ASP A 307 26.51 4.63 -8.76
CA ASP A 307 27.67 4.32 -7.91
C ASP A 307 27.55 4.84 -6.47
N HIS A 308 26.44 5.51 -6.12
CA HIS A 308 26.20 6.01 -4.76
C HIS A 308 26.16 4.83 -3.76
N PRO A 309 26.80 4.96 -2.57
CA PRO A 309 26.91 3.85 -1.60
C PRO A 309 25.57 3.20 -1.23
N VAL A 310 24.52 4.00 -1.03
CA VAL A 310 23.15 3.53 -0.73
C VAL A 310 22.62 2.59 -1.83
N ILE A 311 22.79 2.97 -3.10
CA ILE A 311 22.39 2.16 -4.26
C ILE A 311 23.24 0.89 -4.32
N ARG A 312 24.56 1.01 -4.13
CA ARG A 312 25.47 -0.15 -4.19
C ARG A 312 25.23 -1.17 -3.10
N CYS A 313 24.84 -0.76 -1.89
CA CYS A 313 24.46 -1.68 -0.83
C CYS A 313 23.22 -2.48 -1.22
N ALA A 314 22.18 -1.81 -1.72
CA ALA A 314 20.94 -2.45 -2.16
C ALA A 314 21.15 -3.41 -3.33
N VAL A 315 21.96 -3.03 -4.31
CA VAL A 315 22.32 -3.93 -5.43
C VAL A 315 23.02 -5.19 -4.92
N ARG A 316 24.03 -5.05 -4.05
CA ARG A 316 24.72 -6.21 -3.46
C ARG A 316 23.77 -7.10 -2.67
N TRP A 317 22.81 -6.51 -1.98
CA TRP A 317 21.78 -7.26 -1.27
C TRP A 317 20.92 -8.09 -2.23
N LEU A 318 20.37 -7.46 -3.28
CA LEU A 318 19.60 -8.15 -4.31
C LEU A 318 20.41 -9.29 -4.93
N GLU A 319 21.66 -9.04 -5.34
CA GLU A 319 22.54 -10.09 -5.88
C GLU A 319 22.74 -11.26 -4.90
N SER A 320 22.80 -10.98 -3.60
CA SER A 320 23.01 -12.00 -2.56
C SER A 320 21.78 -12.86 -2.28
N VAL A 321 20.58 -12.38 -2.61
CA VAL A 321 19.31 -13.08 -2.36
C VAL A 321 18.68 -13.65 -3.65
N GLN A 322 19.30 -13.46 -4.82
CA GLN A 322 18.83 -14.08 -6.05
C GLN A 322 18.88 -15.62 -5.96
N ASN A 323 17.79 -16.29 -6.30
CA ASN A 323 17.71 -17.75 -6.27
C ASN A 323 18.60 -18.40 -7.34
N ALA A 324 18.91 -19.68 -7.17
CA ALA A 324 19.73 -20.45 -8.11
C ALA A 324 19.09 -20.57 -9.50
N ASP A 325 17.76 -20.54 -9.59
CA ASP A 325 17.00 -20.54 -10.84
C ASP A 325 17.04 -19.19 -11.59
N GLY A 326 17.52 -18.13 -10.93
CA GLY A 326 17.62 -16.78 -11.51
C GLY A 326 16.48 -15.83 -11.10
N GLY A 327 15.41 -16.35 -10.51
CA GLY A 327 14.32 -15.54 -9.98
C GLY A 327 14.60 -14.99 -8.58
N PHE A 328 13.62 -14.27 -8.05
CA PHE A 328 13.57 -13.78 -6.68
C PHE A 328 12.28 -14.21 -6.02
N GLY A 329 12.38 -14.51 -4.73
CA GLY A 329 11.26 -14.97 -3.94
C GLY A 329 11.43 -14.58 -2.49
N GLU A 330 10.34 -14.20 -1.83
CA GLU A 330 10.36 -13.88 -0.41
C GLU A 330 9.10 -14.38 0.28
N ASP A 331 9.29 -15.20 1.31
CA ASP A 331 8.20 -15.81 2.06
C ASP A 331 7.64 -14.84 3.11
N CYS A 332 6.34 -14.92 3.40
CA CYS A 332 5.69 -14.07 4.39
C CYS A 332 6.28 -14.22 5.81
N ARG A 333 6.99 -15.32 6.10
CA ARG A 333 7.82 -15.48 7.31
C ARG A 333 8.89 -14.39 7.47
N SER A 334 9.24 -13.70 6.39
CA SER A 334 10.15 -12.54 6.40
C SER A 334 9.65 -11.37 7.27
N TYR A 335 8.35 -11.34 7.61
CA TYR A 335 7.81 -10.35 8.56
C TYR A 335 8.03 -10.70 10.03
N ASP A 336 8.47 -11.91 10.35
CA ASP A 336 8.81 -12.25 11.72
C ASP A 336 10.12 -11.54 12.13
N ALA A 337 10.05 -10.74 13.19
CA ALA A 337 11.19 -9.98 13.71
C ALA A 337 12.13 -10.83 14.59
N GLY A 338 11.73 -12.07 14.92
CA GLY A 338 12.58 -13.02 15.63
C GLY A 338 13.75 -13.54 14.78
N GLU A 339 14.72 -14.19 15.43
CA GLU A 339 15.92 -14.73 14.76
C GLU A 339 15.57 -15.66 13.58
N ASP A 340 14.51 -16.46 13.72
CA ASP A 340 14.02 -17.35 12.66
C ASP A 340 13.51 -16.57 11.44
N GLY A 341 12.81 -15.45 11.67
CA GLY A 341 12.24 -14.58 10.64
C GLY A 341 13.27 -13.76 9.87
N LEU A 342 14.31 -13.26 10.55
CA LEU A 342 15.45 -12.60 9.91
C LEU A 342 16.15 -13.50 8.88
N GLY A 343 16.10 -14.82 9.09
CA GLY A 343 16.59 -15.82 8.14
C GLY A 343 15.80 -15.92 6.83
N TRP A 344 14.60 -15.32 6.74
CA TRP A 344 13.71 -15.33 5.58
C TRP A 344 13.77 -14.05 4.74
N ARG A 345 14.57 -13.04 5.12
CA ARG A 345 14.72 -11.80 4.35
C ARG A 345 15.21 -12.10 2.93
N GLY A 346 14.40 -11.71 1.94
CA GLY A 346 14.64 -12.00 0.52
C GLY A 346 14.70 -13.49 0.18
N ARG A 347 14.16 -14.39 1.01
CA ARG A 347 14.19 -15.84 0.77
C ARG A 347 12.81 -16.44 0.63
N GLY A 348 12.63 -17.20 -0.44
CA GLY A 348 11.38 -17.85 -0.79
C GLY A 348 11.50 -18.50 -2.16
N VAL A 349 10.44 -19.20 -2.57
CA VAL A 349 10.36 -19.69 -3.95
C VAL A 349 10.24 -18.50 -4.90
N SER A 350 10.89 -18.57 -6.06
CA SER A 350 10.81 -17.49 -7.04
C SER A 350 9.37 -17.26 -7.49
N THR A 351 8.94 -16.00 -7.48
CA THR A 351 7.60 -15.60 -7.92
C THR A 351 7.69 -14.54 -9.02
N PRO A 352 6.73 -14.47 -9.96
CA PRO A 352 6.75 -13.46 -11.03
C PRO A 352 6.76 -12.03 -10.49
N SER A 353 5.95 -11.71 -9.49
CA SER A 353 5.90 -10.35 -8.94
C SER A 353 7.19 -9.96 -8.22
N GLN A 354 7.75 -10.81 -7.35
CA GLN A 354 8.98 -10.50 -6.61
C GLN A 354 10.21 -10.47 -7.52
N THR A 355 10.29 -11.35 -8.52
CA THR A 355 11.34 -11.31 -9.56
C THR A 355 11.26 -10.01 -10.34
N ALA A 356 10.06 -9.55 -10.68
CA ALA A 356 9.86 -8.28 -11.35
C ALA A 356 10.26 -7.08 -10.49
N TRP A 357 9.95 -7.06 -9.19
CA TRP A 357 10.37 -5.98 -8.28
C TRP A 357 11.89 -5.88 -8.16
N ALA A 358 12.57 -7.02 -8.00
CA ALA A 358 14.03 -7.06 -7.98
C ALA A 358 14.61 -6.56 -9.31
N LEU A 359 14.05 -6.99 -10.45
CA LEU A 359 14.50 -6.54 -11.77
C LEU A 359 14.27 -5.03 -11.97
N LEU A 360 13.14 -4.49 -11.54
CA LEU A 360 12.86 -3.05 -11.55
C LEU A 360 13.91 -2.27 -10.74
N GLY A 361 14.23 -2.75 -9.54
CA GLY A 361 15.28 -2.18 -8.70
C GLY A 361 16.66 -2.20 -9.36
N LEU A 362 17.05 -3.35 -9.94
CA LEU A 362 18.32 -3.49 -10.66
C LEU A 362 18.39 -2.55 -11.88
N VAL A 363 17.31 -2.44 -12.67
CA VAL A 363 17.24 -1.52 -13.81
C VAL A 363 17.39 -0.06 -13.34
N ALA A 364 16.67 0.35 -12.30
CA ALA A 364 16.77 1.70 -11.72
C ALA A 364 18.16 1.99 -11.15
N ALA A 365 18.85 0.97 -10.63
CA ALA A 365 20.22 1.08 -10.15
C ALA A 365 21.29 1.09 -11.27
N GLY A 366 20.90 1.06 -12.55
CA GLY A 366 21.81 1.04 -13.68
C GLY A 366 22.43 -0.33 -14.00
N GLU A 367 21.91 -1.41 -13.42
CA GLU A 367 22.44 -2.78 -13.54
C GLU A 367 21.86 -3.57 -14.73
N VAL A 368 21.46 -2.87 -15.79
CA VAL A 368 20.77 -3.46 -16.96
C VAL A 368 21.57 -4.55 -17.67
N GLY A 369 22.90 -4.48 -17.62
CA GLY A 369 23.82 -5.47 -18.21
C GLY A 369 24.39 -6.48 -17.20
N SER A 370 23.95 -6.43 -15.94
CA SER A 370 24.43 -7.35 -14.89
C SER A 370 23.93 -8.78 -15.13
N GLU A 371 24.68 -9.75 -14.62
CA GLU A 371 24.27 -11.15 -14.65
C GLU A 371 22.98 -11.37 -13.85
N ALA A 372 22.80 -10.64 -12.74
CA ALA A 372 21.60 -10.71 -11.92
C ALA A 372 20.35 -10.26 -12.70
N ALA A 373 20.40 -9.10 -13.36
CA ALA A 373 19.28 -8.61 -14.17
C ALA A 373 18.97 -9.54 -15.35
N ARG A 374 20.01 -10.05 -16.03
CA ARG A 374 19.86 -11.00 -17.14
C ARG A 374 19.18 -12.30 -16.71
N ARG A 375 19.58 -12.86 -15.57
CA ARG A 375 18.98 -14.09 -15.01
C ARG A 375 17.55 -13.88 -14.54
N ALA A 376 17.24 -12.74 -13.91
CA ALA A 376 15.88 -12.39 -13.51
C ALA A 376 14.94 -12.25 -14.72
N ALA A 377 15.40 -11.55 -15.77
CA ALA A 377 14.64 -11.40 -17.01
C ALA A 377 14.44 -12.75 -17.72
N ALA A 378 15.49 -13.59 -17.78
CA ALA A 378 15.37 -14.93 -18.35
C ALA A 378 14.37 -15.79 -17.58
N TRP A 379 14.42 -15.78 -16.24
CA TRP A 379 13.46 -16.50 -15.41
C TRP A 379 12.01 -16.04 -15.67
N LEU A 380 11.76 -14.72 -15.77
CA LEU A 380 10.43 -14.21 -16.10
C LEU A 380 9.95 -14.70 -17.48
N CYS A 381 10.81 -14.70 -18.49
CA CYS A 381 10.47 -15.22 -19.81
C CYS A 381 10.21 -16.73 -19.80
N ASP A 382 11.03 -17.50 -19.08
CA ASP A 382 10.92 -18.96 -19.01
C ASP A 382 9.71 -19.42 -18.18
N ALA A 383 9.31 -18.64 -17.16
CA ALA A 383 8.14 -18.89 -16.34
C ALA A 383 6.82 -18.45 -16.98
N GLN A 384 6.87 -17.73 -18.11
CA GLN A 384 5.68 -17.29 -18.84
C GLN A 384 4.97 -18.50 -19.46
N ARG A 385 3.65 -18.56 -19.28
CA ARG A 385 2.80 -19.58 -19.91
C ARG A 385 2.59 -19.28 -21.40
N ASP A 386 2.15 -20.30 -22.13
CA ASP A 386 1.84 -20.19 -23.57
C ASP A 386 0.75 -19.14 -23.89
N ASP A 387 -0.13 -18.83 -22.93
CA ASP A 387 -1.17 -17.80 -23.05
C ASP A 387 -0.71 -16.40 -22.63
N GLY A 388 0.55 -16.26 -22.20
CA GLY A 388 1.17 -15.00 -21.78
C GLY A 388 0.96 -14.63 -20.32
N ASP A 389 0.24 -15.45 -19.54
CA ASP A 389 0.07 -15.29 -18.08
C ASP A 389 1.29 -15.88 -17.32
N TRP A 390 1.32 -15.67 -16.01
CA TRP A 390 2.23 -16.34 -15.08
C TRP A 390 1.42 -16.98 -13.95
N ASP A 391 1.87 -18.10 -13.44
CA ASP A 391 1.26 -18.69 -12.25
C ASP A 391 1.87 -18.08 -10.98
N GLU A 392 1.02 -17.66 -10.04
CA GLU A 392 1.44 -17.17 -8.72
C GLU A 392 0.39 -17.54 -7.66
N GLU A 393 0.71 -18.56 -6.86
CA GLU A 393 -0.11 -18.97 -5.71
C GLU A 393 0.37 -18.38 -4.38
N HIS A 394 1.58 -17.84 -4.33
CA HIS A 394 2.11 -17.26 -3.09
C HIS A 394 1.49 -15.88 -2.85
N PHE A 395 1.34 -15.52 -1.58
CA PHE A 395 0.91 -14.19 -1.21
C PHE A 395 2.11 -13.25 -1.31
N THR A 396 1.96 -12.19 -2.08
CA THR A 396 3.01 -11.17 -2.28
C THR A 396 2.54 -9.78 -1.85
N GLY A 397 1.25 -9.60 -1.52
CA GLY A 397 0.72 -8.41 -0.87
C GLY A 397 0.55 -8.57 0.64
N THR A 398 0.56 -7.46 1.35
CA THR A 398 0.45 -7.39 2.81
C THR A 398 -0.53 -6.30 3.20
N GLY A 399 -1.57 -6.62 3.97
CA GLY A 399 -2.40 -5.59 4.61
C GLY A 399 -1.85 -5.22 5.98
N PHE A 400 -1.56 -6.22 6.82
CA PHE A 400 -0.88 -6.05 8.11
C PHE A 400 0.29 -7.04 8.20
N PRO A 401 1.54 -6.57 8.39
CA PRO A 401 2.69 -7.44 8.57
C PRO A 401 2.40 -8.56 9.57
N ARG A 402 2.69 -9.81 9.19
CA ARG A 402 2.39 -11.07 9.91
C ARG A 402 0.91 -11.46 10.01
N ASP A 403 0.01 -10.50 10.23
CA ASP A 403 -1.36 -10.77 10.66
C ASP A 403 -2.37 -10.91 9.51
N PHE A 404 -2.14 -10.21 8.39
CA PHE A 404 -3.08 -10.19 7.27
C PHE A 404 -2.36 -10.02 5.92
N LEU A 405 -2.41 -11.07 5.10
CA LEU A 405 -1.76 -11.17 3.80
C LEU A 405 -2.78 -11.11 2.67
N ILE A 406 -2.39 -10.54 1.53
CA ILE A 406 -3.26 -10.31 0.38
C ILE A 406 -2.63 -10.92 -0.88
N ARG A 407 -3.46 -11.58 -1.69
CA ARG A 407 -3.08 -11.99 -3.04
C ARG A 407 -3.68 -11.01 -4.04
N TYR A 408 -2.82 -10.17 -4.62
CA TYR A 408 -3.16 -9.32 -5.76
C TYR A 408 -3.09 -10.15 -7.03
N HIS A 409 -4.24 -10.50 -7.60
CA HIS A 409 -4.28 -11.47 -8.71
C HIS A 409 -3.60 -10.94 -9.98
N LEU A 410 -3.57 -9.63 -10.19
CA LEU A 410 -2.93 -9.02 -11.36
C LEU A 410 -1.41 -8.84 -11.22
N TYR A 411 -0.84 -8.96 -10.01
CA TYR A 411 0.60 -8.74 -9.78
C TYR A 411 1.49 -9.66 -10.61
N ARG A 412 1.07 -10.92 -10.77
CA ARG A 412 1.77 -11.90 -11.62
C ARG A 412 1.87 -11.50 -13.09
N ILE A 413 1.08 -10.53 -13.55
CA ILE A 413 1.09 -10.04 -14.94
C ILE A 413 1.67 -8.63 -15.01
N VAL A 414 1.13 -7.68 -14.23
CA VAL A 414 1.48 -6.26 -14.38
C VAL A 414 2.93 -6.00 -14.03
N TRP A 415 3.47 -6.67 -13.01
CA TRP A 415 4.86 -6.46 -12.61
C TRP A 415 5.86 -7.05 -13.61
N PRO A 416 5.75 -8.32 -14.07
CA PRO A 416 6.64 -8.83 -15.12
C PRO A 416 6.63 -7.98 -16.40
N VAL A 417 5.44 -7.57 -16.86
CA VAL A 417 5.31 -6.74 -18.07
C VAL A 417 5.98 -5.38 -17.86
N LEU A 418 5.78 -4.75 -16.69
CA LEU A 418 6.43 -3.48 -16.35
C LEU A 418 7.96 -3.63 -16.27
N ALA A 419 8.46 -4.65 -15.58
CA ALA A 419 9.89 -4.90 -15.39
C ALA A 419 10.62 -5.20 -16.71
N LEU A 420 10.09 -6.13 -17.50
CA LEU A 420 10.64 -6.47 -18.82
C LEU A 420 10.55 -5.28 -19.79
N GLY A 421 9.45 -4.51 -19.73
CA GLY A 421 9.28 -3.30 -20.52
C GLY A 421 10.31 -2.22 -20.19
N ARG A 422 10.55 -1.94 -18.90
CA ARG A 422 11.57 -0.97 -18.46
C ARG A 422 12.97 -1.46 -18.79
N LEU A 423 13.28 -2.75 -18.57
CA LEU A 423 14.56 -3.34 -18.99
C LEU A 423 14.78 -3.16 -20.49
N ARG A 424 13.80 -3.51 -21.33
CA ARG A 424 13.90 -3.37 -22.79
C ARG A 424 14.18 -1.93 -23.23
N LYS A 425 13.58 -0.94 -22.56
CA LYS A 425 13.83 0.49 -22.84
C LYS A 425 15.24 0.94 -22.44
N ALA A 426 15.82 0.31 -21.42
CA ALA A 426 17.12 0.68 -20.87
C ALA A 426 18.30 -0.07 -21.52
N LEU A 427 18.02 -1.18 -22.22
CA LEU A 427 19.02 -1.88 -23.04
C LEU A 427 19.39 -1.04 -24.30
N PRO A 428 20.66 -1.08 -24.73
CA PRO A 428 21.19 -0.26 -25.83
C PRO A 428 20.72 -0.65 -27.23
#